data_AF-A0A315Z2U5-F1
#
_entry.id   AF-A0A315Z2U5-F1
#
_cell.length_a   1.000
_cell.length_b   1.000
_cell.length_c   1.000
_cell.angle_alpha   90.00
_cell.angle_beta   90.00
_cell.angle_gamma   90.00
#
_symmetry.space_group_name_H-M   'P 1'
#
loop_
_entity.id
_entity.type
_entity.pdbx_description
1 polymer ?
#
loop_
_entity_poly.entity_id
_entity_poly.type
_entity_poly.pdbx_seq_one_letter_code
_entity_poly.pdbx_strand_id
1 'polypeptide(L)'
;MVVYNVTVSIEKSVVEEWKKWMKDEHIPDVLATGLFSSARFLKMLSEVEGNPGETYAIQYNCESMDHLTLYQEKYAAVLQKDHSDRFGGKYHAFRTVLEDVD
;
A
#
# COMPACT_ATOMS: atom_id res chain seq x y z
N MET A 1 3.85 10.71 15.15
CA MET A 1 4.10 9.35 14.58
C MET A 1 4.08 9.47 13.06
N VAL A 2 4.69 8.57 12.28
CA VAL A 2 4.69 8.65 10.81
C VAL A 2 3.64 7.71 10.24
N VAL A 3 2.88 8.15 9.24
CA VAL A 3 1.98 7.29 8.46
C VAL A 3 2.48 7.22 7.02
N TYR A 4 2.86 6.02 6.60
CA TYR A 4 3.19 5.74 5.21
C TYR A 4 1.93 5.34 4.45
N ASN A 5 1.48 6.20 3.54
CA ASN A 5 0.24 6.02 2.78
C ASN A 5 0.54 5.62 1.34
N VAL A 6 -0.07 4.53 0.89
CA VAL A 6 -0.01 4.03 -0.49
C VAL A 6 -1.40 4.09 -1.09
N THR A 7 -1.58 4.96 -2.08
CA THR A 7 -2.81 5.03 -2.87
C THR A 7 -2.64 4.15 -4.11
N VAL A 8 -3.54 3.19 -4.30
CA VAL A 8 -3.52 2.24 -5.42
C VAL A 8 -4.80 2.36 -6.22
N SER A 9 -4.66 2.67 -7.51
CA SER A 9 -5.71 2.52 -8.51
C SER A 9 -5.55 1.17 -9.20
N ILE A 10 -6.58 0.34 -9.23
CA ILE A 10 -6.55 -1.04 -9.72
C ILE A 10 -7.69 -1.30 -10.70
N GLU A 11 -7.42 -1.98 -11.81
CA GLU A 11 -8.46 -2.36 -12.77
C GLU A 11 -9.53 -3.27 -12.16
N LYS A 12 -10.79 -3.04 -12.55
CA LYS A 12 -11.95 -3.83 -12.10
C LYS A 12 -11.84 -5.32 -12.47
N SER A 13 -11.08 -5.64 -13.52
CA SER A 13 -10.87 -7.01 -14.01
C SER A 13 -10.13 -7.90 -13.01
N VAL A 14 -9.30 -7.32 -12.13
CA VAL A 14 -8.44 -8.04 -11.18
C VAL A 14 -8.64 -7.61 -9.72
N VAL A 15 -9.55 -6.65 -9.46
CA VAL A 15 -9.70 -6.02 -8.14
C VAL A 15 -10.01 -7.02 -7.02
N GLU A 16 -10.84 -8.03 -7.26
CA GLU A 16 -11.20 -9.01 -6.21
C GLU A 16 -10.04 -9.93 -5.86
N GLU A 17 -9.29 -10.40 -6.86
CA GLU A 17 -8.06 -11.18 -6.65
C GLU A 17 -7.00 -10.35 -5.93
N TRP A 18 -6.79 -9.11 -6.39
CA TRP A 18 -5.86 -8.16 -5.77
C TRP A 18 -6.23 -7.88 -4.32
N LYS A 19 -7.50 -7.61 -4.00
CA LYS A 19 -7.97 -7.39 -2.63
C LYS A 19 -7.71 -8.60 -1.73
N LYS A 20 -7.93 -9.81 -2.24
CA LYS A 20 -7.65 -11.04 -1.50
C LYS A 20 -6.16 -11.17 -1.20
N TRP A 21 -5.32 -11.04 -2.21
CA TRP A 21 -3.87 -11.09 -2.07
C TRP A 21 -3.33 -9.99 -1.13
N MET A 22 -3.86 -8.76 -1.23
CA MET A 22 -3.47 -7.67 -0.34
C MET A 22 -3.73 -7.99 1.14
N LYS A 23 -4.88 -8.61 1.43
CA LYS A 23 -5.29 -8.95 2.80
C LYS A 23 -4.59 -10.19 3.35
N ASP A 24 -4.38 -11.18 2.50
CA ASP A 24 -3.91 -12.50 2.93
C ASP A 24 -2.39 -12.64 2.86
N GLU A 25 -1.71 -11.85 2.01
CA GLU A 25 -0.26 -11.95 1.76
C GLU A 25 0.44 -10.59 1.91
N HIS A 26 0.16 -9.61 1.05
CA HIS A 26 1.02 -8.42 0.93
C HIS A 26 1.06 -7.53 2.18
N ILE A 27 -0.09 -7.16 2.75
CA ILE A 27 -0.14 -6.34 3.97
C ILE A 27 0.48 -7.11 5.15
N PRO A 28 0.15 -8.41 5.38
CA PRO A 28 0.87 -9.23 6.35
C PRO A 28 2.40 -9.24 6.16
N ASP A 29 2.91 -9.36 4.94
CA ASP A 29 4.35 -9.37 4.66
C ASP A 29 5.01 -8.02 4.98
N VAL A 30 4.33 -6.90 4.69
CA VAL A 30 4.79 -5.56 5.08
C VAL A 30 4.86 -5.44 6.60
N LEU A 31 3.84 -5.91 7.32
CA LEU A 31 3.82 -5.88 8.79
C LEU A 31 4.86 -6.83 9.39
N ALA A 32 5.14 -7.97 8.76
CA ALA A 32 6.13 -8.95 9.20
C ALA A 32 7.58 -8.42 9.15
N THR A 33 7.83 -7.30 8.47
CA THR A 33 9.12 -6.59 8.55
C THR A 33 9.43 -6.07 9.97
N GLY A 34 8.39 -5.92 10.81
CA GLY A 34 8.49 -5.36 12.15
C GLY A 34 8.71 -3.85 12.19
N LEU A 35 8.66 -3.17 11.04
CA LEU A 35 8.88 -1.72 10.92
C LEU A 35 7.59 -0.89 10.99
N PHE A 36 6.43 -1.58 10.96
CA PHE A 36 5.12 -0.96 11.06
C PHE A 36 4.30 -1.62 12.16
N SER A 37 3.61 -0.82 12.96
CA SER A 37 2.81 -1.29 14.09
C SER A 37 1.40 -1.72 13.70
N SER A 38 0.86 -1.15 12.63
CA SER A 38 -0.48 -1.49 12.12
C SER A 38 -0.66 -1.05 10.68
N ALA A 39 -1.73 -1.56 10.05
CA ALA A 39 -2.16 -1.15 8.73
C ALA A 39 -3.68 -0.92 8.68
N ARG A 40 -4.12 0.01 7.82
CA ARG A 40 -5.52 0.19 7.42
C ARG A 40 -5.64 -0.01 5.91
N PHE A 41 -6.65 -0.77 5.48
CA PHE A 41 -6.98 -0.96 4.07
C PHE A 41 -8.35 -0.34 3.76
N LEU A 42 -8.33 0.77 3.02
CA LEU A 42 -9.48 1.65 2.83
C LEU A 42 -9.86 1.72 1.35
N LYS A 43 -11.16 1.62 1.03
CA LYS A 43 -11.67 1.90 -0.32
C LYS A 43 -12.03 3.37 -0.42
N MET A 44 -11.57 4.04 -1.47
CA MET A 44 -12.03 5.39 -1.79
C MET A 44 -13.46 5.34 -2.34
N LEU A 45 -14.36 6.08 -1.71
CA LEU A 45 -15.78 6.13 -2.12
C LEU A 45 -16.04 7.21 -3.18
N SER A 46 -15.24 8.27 -3.21
CA SER A 46 -15.30 9.29 -4.25
C SER A 46 -14.76 8.74 -5.56
N GLU A 47 -15.42 9.08 -6.67
CA GLU A 47 -14.90 8.81 -8.00
C GLU A 47 -13.64 9.65 -8.23
N VAL A 48 -12.61 9.00 -8.76
CA VAL A 48 -11.40 9.69 -9.23
C VAL A 48 -11.60 9.95 -10.71
N GLU A 49 -11.73 11.23 -11.08
CA GLU A 49 -11.94 11.62 -12.48
C GLU A 49 -10.86 11.00 -13.39
N GLY A 50 -11.30 10.37 -14.48
CA GLY A 50 -10.40 9.71 -15.42
C GLY A 50 -9.83 8.36 -14.95
N ASN A 51 -10.23 7.83 -13.78
CA ASN A 51 -9.81 6.50 -13.33
C ASN A 51 -10.87 5.44 -13.67
N PRO A 52 -10.62 4.53 -14.62
CA PRO A 52 -11.56 3.45 -14.95
C PRO A 52 -11.61 2.34 -13.88
N GLY A 53 -10.64 2.32 -12.96
CA GLY A 53 -10.48 1.34 -11.89
C GLY A 53 -11.12 1.73 -10.57
N GLU A 54 -10.90 0.90 -9.55
CA GLU A 54 -11.20 1.25 -8.16
C GLU A 54 -9.95 1.84 -7.49
N THR A 55 -10.14 2.75 -6.54
CA THR A 55 -9.03 3.37 -5.79
C THR A 55 -9.07 2.95 -4.32
N TYR A 56 -7.91 2.59 -3.79
CA TYR A 56 -7.73 2.19 -2.41
C TYR A 56 -6.58 2.98 -1.77
N ALA A 57 -6.65 3.19 -0.47
CA ALA A 57 -5.56 3.71 0.34
C ALA A 57 -5.16 2.66 1.36
N ILE A 58 -3.86 2.35 1.42
CA ILE A 58 -3.27 1.52 2.45
C ILE A 58 -2.39 2.41 3.31
N GLN A 59 -2.67 2.47 4.59
CA GLN A 59 -1.93 3.28 5.54
C GLN A 59 -1.21 2.39 6.52
N TYR A 60 0.10 2.57 6.65
CA TYR A 60 0.95 1.85 7.59
C TYR A 60 1.47 2.81 8.65
N ASN A 61 1.24 2.49 9.92
CA ASN A 61 1.73 3.28 11.04
C ASN A 61 3.18 2.89 11.35
N CYS A 62 4.05 3.89 11.38
CA CYS A 62 5.50 3.75 11.53
C CYS A 62 5.98 4.64 12.68
N GLU A 63 6.84 4.12 13.54
CA GLU A 63 7.27 4.84 14.75
C GLU A 63 8.07 6.11 14.42
N SER A 64 8.91 6.07 13.38
CA SER A 64 9.75 7.20 12.97
C SER A 64 10.09 7.19 11.47
N MET A 65 10.67 8.29 11.00
CA MET A 65 11.21 8.38 9.63
C MET A 65 12.38 7.41 9.38
N ASP A 66 13.16 7.08 10.42
CA ASP A 66 14.28 6.14 10.30
C ASP A 66 13.77 4.72 10.02
N HIS A 67 12.70 4.30 10.67
CA HIS A 67 12.04 3.01 10.40
C HIS A 67 11.49 2.96 8.97
N LEU A 68 10.89 4.05 8.49
CA LEU A 68 10.39 4.13 7.11
C LEU A 68 11.54 4.07 6.09
N THR A 69 12.64 4.78 6.38
CA THR A 69 13.84 4.75 5.53
C THR A 69 14.41 3.34 5.46
N LEU A 70 14.55 2.68 6.61
CA LEU A 70 15.00 1.29 6.69
C LEU A 70 14.10 0.34 5.90
N TYR A 71 12.78 0.54 5.96
CA TYR A 71 11.82 -0.22 5.16
C TYR A 71 12.05 -0.04 3.66
N GLN A 72 12.21 1.21 3.22
CA GLN A 72 12.43 1.56 1.83
C GLN A 72 13.72 0.96 1.28
N GLU A 73 14.80 0.99 2.07
CA GLU A 73 16.11 0.47 1.68
C GLU A 73 16.16 -1.06 1.64
N LYS A 74 15.55 -1.74 2.62
CA LYS A 74 15.74 -3.20 2.80
C LYS A 74 14.62 -4.07 2.25
N TYR A 75 13.38 -3.60 2.25
CA TYR A 75 12.22 -4.47 2.02
C TYR A 75 11.33 -4.00 0.87
N ALA A 76 11.21 -2.69 0.67
CA ALA A 76 10.25 -2.13 -0.27
C ALA A 76 10.47 -2.62 -1.71
N ALA A 77 11.71 -2.77 -2.17
CA ALA A 77 11.99 -3.24 -3.54
C ALA A 77 11.43 -4.65 -3.82
N VAL A 78 11.63 -5.59 -2.90
CA VAL A 78 11.13 -6.97 -3.04
C VAL A 78 9.60 -7.02 -2.99
N LEU A 79 8.99 -6.31 -2.04
CA LEU A 79 7.54 -6.30 -1.85
C LEU A 79 6.82 -5.60 -3.03
N GLN A 80 7.41 -4.54 -3.57
CA GLN A 80 6.90 -3.86 -4.76
C GLN A 80 7.06 -4.72 -6.01
N LYS A 81 8.15 -5.50 -6.10
CA LYS A 81 8.36 -6.42 -7.21
C LYS A 81 7.29 -7.52 -7.20
N ASP A 82 6.97 -8.13 -6.06
CA ASP A 82 5.90 -9.14 -5.99
C ASP A 82 4.54 -8.57 -6.43
N HIS A 83 4.21 -7.35 -5.99
CA HIS A 83 3.01 -6.64 -6.47
C HIS A 83 3.03 -6.43 -8.01
N SER A 84 4.20 -6.07 -8.55
CA SER A 84 4.39 -5.82 -9.99
C SER A 84 4.35 -7.12 -10.81
N ASP A 85 4.93 -8.20 -10.31
CA ASP A 85 4.97 -9.50 -10.98
C ASP A 85 3.54 -10.08 -11.12
N ARG A 86 2.68 -9.85 -10.11
CA ARG A 86 1.30 -10.36 -10.10
C ARG A 86 0.31 -9.48 -10.88
N PHE A 87 0.41 -8.15 -10.72
CA PHE A 87 -0.61 -7.21 -11.21
C PHE A 87 -0.06 -6.15 -12.17
N GLY A 88 1.19 -6.27 -12.62
CA GLY A 88 1.85 -5.32 -13.50
C GLY A 88 1.02 -4.94 -14.73
N GLY A 89 0.96 -3.64 -15.00
CA GLY A 89 0.14 -3.08 -16.08
C GLY A 89 -1.33 -2.89 -15.75
N LYS A 90 -1.83 -3.41 -14.62
CA LYS A 90 -3.25 -3.30 -14.20
C LYS A 90 -3.46 -2.40 -12.98
N TYR A 91 -2.40 -1.82 -12.45
CA TYR A 91 -2.47 -0.90 -11.32
C TYR A 91 -1.51 0.28 -11.47
N HIS A 92 -1.84 1.36 -10.76
CA HIS A 92 -0.94 2.49 -10.50
C HIS A 92 -0.90 2.74 -9.01
N ALA A 93 0.30 2.99 -8.46
CA ALA A 93 0.48 3.27 -7.04
C ALA A 93 1.25 4.57 -6.84
N PHE A 94 0.76 5.40 -5.94
CA PHE A 94 1.39 6.63 -5.48
C PHE A 94 1.57 6.59 -3.96
N ARG A 95 2.65 7.20 -3.46
CA ARG A 95 3.07 7.09 -2.07
C ARG A 95 3.24 8.48 -1.46
N THR A 96 2.72 8.64 -0.25
CA THR A 96 2.91 9.83 0.57
C THR A 96 3.35 9.43 1.97
N VAL A 97 4.00 10.37 2.64
CA VAL A 97 4.37 10.26 4.05
C VAL A 97 3.61 11.36 4.77
N LEU A 98 2.86 10.98 5.79
CA LEU A 98 2.05 11.88 6.60
C LEU A 98 2.60 11.88 8.04
N GLU A 99 2.44 13.00 8.71
CA GLU A 99 2.66 13.11 10.15
C GLU A 99 1.32 12.94 10.87
N ASP A 100 1.32 12.11 11.90
CA ASP A 100 0.25 12.05 12.88
C ASP A 100 0.50 13.14 13.94
N VAL A 101 -0.42 14.10 14.03
CA VAL A 101 -0.33 15.35 14.80
C VAL A 101 -1.28 15.39 16.01
N ASP A 102 -1.97 14.27 16.28
CA ASP A 102 -2.90 14.14 17.40
C ASP A 102 -2.22 13.56 18.67
#